data_AF-A0A7X9MU49-F1
#
_entry.id   AF-A0A7X9MU49-F1
#
_cell.length_a   1.000
_cell.length_b   1.000
_cell.length_c   1.000
_cell.angle_alpha   90.00
_cell.angle_beta   90.00
_cell.angle_gamma   90.00
#
_symmetry.space_group_name_H-M   'P 1'
#
loop_
_entity.id
_entity.type
_entity.pdbx_description
1 polymer ?
#
loop_
_entity_poly.entity_id
_entity_poly.type
_entity_poly.pdbx_seq_one_letter_code
_entity_poly.pdbx_strand_id
1 'polypeptide(L)'
;MKIKITISFISLICLFLAGCADDYQESFTFSGTVEELDAQEEILVIKEHNNINKGIQGGNVYEIPVVDVKRYNIGQNVEVTVFSNTDEDVWDVDHMKFDINIVKE
;
A
#
# COMPACT_ATOMS: atom_id res chain seq x y z
N MET A 1 -49.12 14.09 -22.38
CA MET A 1 -47.96 15.01 -22.36
C MET A 1 -46.70 14.15 -22.33
N LYS A 2 -45.98 14.04 -23.45
CA LYS A 2 -44.81 13.14 -23.57
C LYS A 2 -43.56 13.92 -23.14
N ILE A 3 -42.95 13.53 -22.02
CA ILE A 3 -41.70 14.12 -21.54
C ILE A 3 -40.60 13.71 -22.52
N LYS A 4 -40.12 14.67 -23.33
CA LYS A 4 -38.92 14.47 -24.16
C LYS A 4 -37.72 14.67 -23.26
N ILE A 5 -37.25 13.59 -22.63
CA ILE A 5 -35.98 13.59 -21.90
C ILE A 5 -34.89 13.73 -22.96
N THR A 6 -34.28 14.91 -23.01
CA THR A 6 -33.15 15.26 -23.86
C THR A 6 -31.99 14.34 -23.50
N ILE A 7 -31.66 13.44 -24.42
CA ILE A 7 -30.56 12.45 -24.32
C ILE A 7 -29.21 13.10 -23.94
N SER A 8 -29.06 14.40 -24.16
CA SER A 8 -27.90 15.22 -23.76
C SER A 8 -27.63 15.26 -22.25
N PHE A 9 -28.64 15.15 -21.38
CA PHE A 9 -28.42 15.25 -19.92
C PHE A 9 -27.94 13.93 -19.29
N ILE A 10 -28.32 12.80 -19.89
CA ILE A 10 -27.88 11.46 -19.45
C ILE A 10 -26.41 11.23 -19.78
N SER A 11 -25.93 11.77 -20.91
CA SER A 11 -24.51 11.69 -21.27
C SER A 11 -23.60 12.45 -20.29
N LEU A 12 -24.10 13.50 -19.64
CA LEU A 12 -23.32 14.30 -18.68
C LEU A 12 -23.18 13.58 -17.33
N ILE A 13 -24.18 12.77 -16.94
CA ILE A 13 -24.16 11.98 -15.69
C ILE A 13 -23.18 10.81 -15.79
N CYS A 14 -23.02 10.19 -16.97
CA CYS A 14 -22.06 9.11 -17.16
C CYS A 14 -20.59 9.56 -17.01
N LEU A 15 -20.28 10.83 -17.26
CA LEU A 15 -18.92 11.38 -17.08
C LEU A 15 -18.53 11.54 -15.60
N PHE A 16 -19.51 11.60 -14.67
CA PHE A 16 -19.24 11.70 -13.24
C PHE A 16 -19.09 10.34 -12.54
N LEU A 17 -19.37 9.23 -13.23
CA LEU A 17 -19.25 7.86 -12.70
C LEU A 17 -18.03 7.11 -13.24
N ALA A 18 -17.25 7.71 -14.15
CA ALA A 18 -15.88 7.28 -14.42
C ALA A 18 -15.04 7.72 -13.22
N GLY A 19 -15.19 6.98 -12.13
CA GLY A 19 -14.55 7.25 -10.86
C GLY A 19 -13.04 7.35 -11.04
N CYS A 20 -12.46 8.25 -10.25
CA CYS A 20 -11.06 8.19 -9.86
C CYS A 20 -10.83 6.82 -9.21
N ALA A 21 -10.49 5.81 -10.02
CA ALA A 21 -9.88 4.61 -9.49
C ALA A 21 -8.45 5.02 -9.16
N ASP A 22 -8.07 4.94 -7.88
CA ASP A 22 -6.69 5.18 -7.51
C ASP A 22 -5.84 4.10 -8.20
N ASP A 23 -4.97 4.51 -9.13
CA ASP A 23 -4.19 3.64 -10.02
C ASP A 23 -2.97 3.03 -9.30
N TYR A 24 -3.19 2.38 -8.16
CA TYR A 24 -2.15 1.66 -7.45
C TYR A 24 -1.79 0.36 -8.16
N GLN A 25 -0.53 0.22 -8.56
CA GLN A 25 0.03 -1.03 -9.08
C GLN A 25 0.98 -1.65 -8.04
N GLU A 26 0.96 -2.97 -7.92
CA GLU A 26 1.92 -3.67 -7.06
C GLU A 26 3.34 -3.45 -7.61
N SER A 27 4.23 -2.95 -6.75
CA SER A 27 5.64 -2.74 -7.10
C SER A 27 6.47 -3.95 -6.70
N PHE A 28 6.47 -4.30 -5.42
CA PHE A 28 7.13 -5.51 -4.91
C PHE A 28 6.53 -5.97 -3.60
N THR A 29 6.77 -7.24 -3.30
CA THR A 29 6.39 -7.88 -2.03
C THR A 29 7.64 -8.43 -1.33
N PHE A 30 7.70 -8.29 -0.01
CA PHE A 30 8.78 -8.84 0.81
C PHE A 30 8.25 -9.40 2.13
N SER A 31 8.97 -10.37 2.70
CA SER A 31 8.69 -10.91 4.02
C SER A 31 9.72 -10.39 5.03
N GLY A 32 9.29 -10.14 6.25
CA GLY A 32 10.16 -9.64 7.30
C GLY A 32 9.63 -9.87 8.70
N THR A 33 10.41 -9.42 9.68
CA THR A 33 10.06 -9.46 11.09
C THR A 33 9.95 -8.02 11.62
N VAL A 34 8.90 -7.75 12.39
CA VAL A 34 8.74 -6.48 13.11
C VAL A 34 9.81 -6.38 14.20
N GLU A 35 10.72 -5.42 14.10
CA GLU A 35 11.78 -5.20 15.10
C GLU A 35 11.42 -4.08 16.09
N GLU A 36 10.69 -3.06 15.65
CA GLU A 36 10.30 -1.92 16.48
C GLU A 36 8.90 -1.38 16.10
N LEU A 37 8.26 -0.74 17.08
CA LEU A 37 6.94 -0.12 16.98
C LEU A 37 7.05 1.32 17.49
N ASP A 38 6.82 2.32 16.63
CA ASP A 38 6.68 3.71 17.06
C ASP A 38 5.20 4.08 17.15
N ALA A 39 4.69 4.19 18.38
CA ALA A 39 3.30 4.54 18.64
C ALA A 39 3.02 6.05 18.63
N GLN A 40 4.04 6.90 18.57
CA GLN A 40 3.84 8.35 18.41
C GLN A 40 3.62 8.70 16.95
N GLU A 41 4.39 8.06 16.07
CA GLU A 41 4.33 8.29 14.62
C GLU A 41 3.49 7.26 13.86
N GLU A 42 2.98 6.23 14.55
CA GLU A 42 2.26 5.09 13.97
C GLU A 42 3.08 4.39 12.87
N ILE A 43 4.35 4.11 13.17
CA ILE A 43 5.31 3.47 12.25
C ILE A 43 5.68 2.07 12.73
N LEU A 44 5.76 1.13 11.79
CA LEU A 44 6.36 -0.19 11.97
C LEU A 44 7.77 -0.22 11.38
N VAL A 45 8.75 -0.67 12.17
CA VAL A 45 10.09 -0.96 11.67
C VAL A 45 10.19 -2.46 11.39
N ILE A 46 10.39 -2.81 10.13
CA ILE A 46 10.38 -4.19 9.65
C ILE A 46 11.73 -4.52 9.02
N LYS A 47 12.35 -5.61 9.47
CA LYS A 47 13.54 -6.16 8.86
C LYS A 47 13.21 -7.26 7.88
N GLU A 48 13.55 -7.03 6.62
CA GLU A 48 13.40 -8.00 5.55
C GLU A 48 14.20 -9.29 5.86
N HIS A 49 13.56 -10.43 5.65
CA HIS A 49 14.27 -11.72 5.69
C HIS A 49 15.28 -11.76 4.54
N ASN A 50 16.52 -12.14 4.83
CA ASN A 50 17.61 -12.17 3.85
C ASN A 50 17.16 -12.84 2.53
N ASN A 51 17.03 -12.04 1.47
CA ASN A 51 16.89 -12.58 0.14
C ASN A 51 18.28 -13.01 -0.33
N ILE A 52 18.63 -14.28 -0.05
CA ILE A 52 19.93 -14.89 -0.35
C ILE A 52 20.33 -14.68 -1.83
N ASN A 53 19.35 -14.47 -2.71
CA ASN A 53 19.56 -14.23 -4.14
C ASN A 53 20.12 -12.84 -4.47
N LYS A 54 20.04 -11.83 -3.59
CA LYS A 54 20.51 -10.46 -3.84
C LYS A 54 21.88 -10.13 -3.25
N GLY A 55 22.50 -11.06 -2.51
CA GLY A 55 23.85 -10.88 -1.96
C GLY A 55 23.98 -9.79 -0.88
N ILE A 56 22.88 -9.21 -0.41
CA ILE A 56 22.86 -8.21 0.67
C ILE A 56 22.88 -8.96 2.00
N GLN A 57 24.02 -8.92 2.68
CA GLN A 57 24.22 -9.56 3.97
C GLN A 57 23.59 -8.68 5.06
N GLY A 58 22.36 -8.97 5.48
CA GLY A 58 21.70 -8.27 6.59
C GLY A 58 20.21 -7.94 6.43
N GLY A 59 19.67 -8.06 5.20
CA GLY A 59 18.30 -7.64 4.86
C GLY A 59 18.15 -6.12 4.86
N ASN A 60 17.17 -5.59 4.11
CA ASN A 60 16.81 -4.18 4.23
C ASN A 60 15.95 -3.95 5.49
N VAL A 61 16.04 -2.76 6.08
CA VAL A 61 15.13 -2.32 7.15
C VAL A 61 14.21 -1.27 6.55
N TYR A 62 12.90 -1.43 6.77
CA TYR A 62 11.87 -0.55 6.25
C TYR A 62 11.09 0.06 7.41
N GLU A 63 10.82 1.36 7.31
CA GLU A 63 9.89 2.09 8.18
C GLU A 63 8.58 2.27 7.42
N ILE A 64 7.50 1.69 7.93
CA ILE A 64 6.21 1.65 7.24
C ILE A 64 5.14 2.31 8.12
N PRO A 65 4.52 3.41 7.65
CA PRO A 65 3.41 4.02 8.36
C PRO A 65 2.20 3.10 8.32
N VAL A 66 1.49 2.99 9.44
CA VAL A 66 0.28 2.19 9.59
C VAL A 66 -0.84 3.00 10.23
N VAL A 67 -2.06 2.50 10.11
CA VAL A 67 -3.23 3.13 10.72
C VAL A 67 -3.30 2.89 12.23
N ASP A 68 -2.78 1.75 12.69
CA ASP A 68 -2.88 1.31 14.09
C ASP A 68 -1.76 0.31 14.42
N VAL A 69 -0.70 0.82 15.02
CA VAL A 69 0.50 0.07 15.42
C VAL A 69 0.18 -1.06 16.42
N LYS A 70 -0.90 -0.93 17.19
CA LYS A 70 -1.27 -1.88 18.27
C LYS A 70 -1.74 -3.24 17.75
N ARG A 71 -1.97 -3.36 16.44
CA ARG A 71 -2.32 -4.63 15.79
C ARG A 71 -1.10 -5.55 15.60
N TYR A 72 0.09 -5.02 15.82
CA TYR A 72 1.35 -5.68 15.58
C TYR A 72 2.13 -5.88 16.88
N ASN A 73 3.03 -6.85 16.89
CA ASN A 73 3.92 -7.15 18.00
C ASN A 73 5.36 -7.26 17.50
N ILE A 74 6.32 -6.86 18.34
CA ILE A 74 7.74 -7.10 18.07
C ILE A 74 8.00 -8.61 17.97
N GLY A 75 8.82 -9.01 17.00
CA GLY A 75 9.12 -10.41 16.67
C GLY A 75 8.10 -11.07 15.75
N GLN A 76 7.01 -10.37 15.38
CA GLN A 76 5.98 -10.92 14.51
C GLN A 76 6.46 -10.94 13.06
N ASN A 77 6.21 -12.06 12.37
CA ASN A 77 6.48 -12.19 10.94
C ASN A 77 5.33 -11.62 10.11
N VAL A 78 5.70 -10.84 9.11
CA VAL A 78 4.76 -10.17 8.20
C VAL A 78 5.21 -10.30 6.77
N GLU A 79 4.24 -10.30 5.86
CA GLU A 79 4.45 -10.11 4.43
C GLU A 79 3.88 -8.74 4.06
N VAL A 80 4.69 -7.93 3.39
CA VAL A 80 4.34 -6.57 3.02
C VAL A 80 4.37 -6.45 1.50
N THR A 81 3.27 -5.98 0.94
CA THR A 81 3.15 -5.60 -0.47
C THR A 81 3.16 -4.08 -0.58
N VAL A 82 4.14 -3.55 -1.32
CA VAL A 82 4.29 -2.13 -1.60
C VAL A 82 3.65 -1.83 -2.95
N PHE A 83 2.75 -0.85 -2.98
CA PHE A 83 2.10 -0.39 -4.22
C PHE A 83 2.62 0.99 -4.60
N SER A 84 2.91 1.18 -5.88
CA SER A 84 3.28 2.48 -6.48
C SER A 84 2.04 3.16 -7.07
N ASN A 85 1.95 4.49 -6.99
CA ASN A 85 0.73 5.21 -7.34
C ASN A 85 0.52 5.51 -8.83
N THR A 86 1.51 5.36 -9.75
CA THR A 86 1.32 5.48 -11.22
C THR A 86 2.61 5.24 -12.04
N ASP A 87 2.42 5.10 -13.37
CA ASP A 87 3.30 4.75 -14.50
C ASP A 87 4.70 5.41 -14.64
N GLU A 88 5.13 6.35 -13.78
CA GLU A 88 6.40 7.08 -13.96
C GLU A 88 7.35 6.89 -12.79
N ASP A 89 8.66 6.92 -13.09
CA ASP A 89 9.83 6.72 -12.22
C ASP A 89 9.94 7.69 -11.00
N VAL A 90 8.85 8.30 -10.55
CA VAL A 90 8.80 9.24 -9.43
C VAL A 90 8.08 8.61 -8.24
N TRP A 91 8.84 8.34 -7.18
CA TRP A 91 8.33 7.78 -5.93
C TRP A 91 7.57 8.86 -5.14
N ASP A 92 6.24 8.77 -5.10
CA ASP A 92 5.38 9.67 -4.32
C ASP A 92 5.20 9.14 -2.89
N VAL A 93 5.87 9.79 -1.93
CA VAL A 93 5.84 9.41 -0.51
C VAL A 93 4.47 9.71 0.13
N ASP A 94 3.76 10.72 -0.37
CA ASP A 94 2.47 11.17 0.20
C ASP A 94 1.32 10.24 -0.20
N HIS A 95 1.52 9.44 -1.24
CA HIS A 95 0.54 8.49 -1.76
C HIS A 95 1.12 7.07 -1.83
N MET A 96 1.84 6.64 -0.79
CA MET A 96 2.25 5.25 -0.67
C MET A 96 1.11 4.39 -0.15
N LYS A 97 0.94 3.20 -0.73
CA LYS A 97 0.01 2.19 -0.22
C LYS A 97 0.78 0.92 0.15
N PHE A 98 0.48 0.40 1.31
CA PHE A 98 1.04 -0.84 1.85
C PHE A 98 -0.09 -1.78 2.26
N ASP A 99 -0.02 -3.03 1.81
CA ASP A 99 -0.83 -4.11 2.39
C ASP A 99 0.08 -4.99 3.25
N ILE A 100 -0.27 -5.15 4.52
CA ILE A 100 0.52 -5.90 5.50
C ILE A 100 -0.28 -7.11 5.98
N ASN A 101 0.21 -8.31 5.65
CA ASN A 101 -0.36 -9.57 6.08
C ASN A 101 0.47 -10.19 7.19
N ILE A 102 -0.19 -10.54 8.31
CA ILE A 102 0.45 -11.28 9.39
C ILE A 102 0.62 -12.74 8.95
N VAL A 103 1.86 -13.21 8.92
CA VAL A 103 2.16 -14.61 8.67
C VAL A 103 1.95 -15.36 9.97
N LYS A 104 0.90 -16.19 10.04
CA LYS A 104 0.67 -17.08 11.18
C LYS A 104 1.66 -18.25 11.07
N GLU A 105 2.39 -18.51 12.16
CA GLU A 105 3.13 -19.77 12.33
C GLU A 105 2.17 -20.97 12.44
#